data_AF-A0A2V7PUX3-F1
#
_entry.id   AF-A0A2V7PUX3-F1
#
_cell.length_a   1.000
_cell.length_b   1.000
_cell.length_c   1.000
_cell.angle_alpha   90.00
_cell.angle_beta   90.00
_cell.angle_gamma   90.00
#
_symmetry.space_group_name_H-M   'P 1'
#
loop_
_entity.id
_entity.type
_entity.pdbx_description
1 polymer ?
#
loop_
_entity_poly.entity_id
_entity_poly.type
_entity_poly.pdbx_seq_one_letter_code
_entity_poly.pdbx_strand_id
1 'polypeptide(L)' 'MSGADGAFTLKGLPPGTYTIEAWHEAYGTQTATVTVAGSETKTADFSFAGK' A
#
# COMPACT_ATOMS: atom_id res chain seq x y z
N MET A 1 1.41 11.05 2.48
CA MET A 1 2.01 11.40 1.18
C MET A 1 3.14 10.42 0.92
N SER A 2 3.16 9.78 -0.24
CA SER A 2 4.29 8.95 -0.69
C SER A 2 5.51 9.82 -1.02
N GLY A 3 6.69 9.20 -1.12
CA GLY A 3 7.91 9.85 -1.60
C GLY A 3 7.82 10.29 -3.06
N ALA A 4 8.85 10.99 -3.54
CA ALA A 4 8.95 11.45 -4.94
C ALA A 4 8.98 10.28 -5.96
N ASP A 5 9.33 9.09 -5.49
CA ASP A 5 9.34 7.81 -6.21
C ASP A 5 8.03 7.01 -6.04
N GLY A 6 7.04 7.55 -5.32
CA GLY A 6 5.79 6.85 -5.01
C GLY A 6 5.91 5.85 -3.85
N ALA A 7 7.08 5.72 -3.21
CA ALA A 7 7.28 4.74 -2.14
C ALA A 7 6.76 5.24 -0.78
N PHE A 8 6.25 4.30 0.03
CA PHE A 8 5.88 4.52 1.42
C PHE A 8 6.21 3.27 2.25
N THR A 9 6.75 3.44 3.45
CA THR A 9 7.10 2.32 4.35
C THR A 9 6.35 2.46 5.68
N LEU A 10 5.56 1.45 6.02
CA LEU A 10 4.88 1.35 7.32
C LEU A 10 5.61 0.33 8.21
N LYS A 11 6.16 0.80 9.33
CA LYS A 11 6.96 -0.02 10.27
C LYS A 11 6.16 -0.30 11.54
N GLY A 12 6.46 -1.43 12.20
CA GLY A 12 5.90 -1.76 13.51
C GLY A 12 4.46 -2.26 13.48
N LEU A 13 3.99 -2.81 12.35
CA LEU A 13 2.69 -3.44 12.26
C LEU A 13 2.70 -4.78 13.02
N PRO A 14 1.75 -5.00 13.94
CA PRO A 14 1.49 -6.33 14.48
C PRO A 14 1.09 -7.32 13.36
N PRO A 15 1.23 -8.64 13.60
CA PRO A 15 0.68 -9.64 12.69
C PRO A 15 -0.83 -9.48 12.53
N GLY A 16 -1.32 -9.47 11.30
CA GLY A 16 -2.72 -9.19 11.00
C GLY A 16 -3.00 -9.10 9.51
N THR A 17 -4.28 -9.01 9.16
CA THR A 17 -4.72 -8.71 7.80
C THR A 17 -5.18 -7.27 7.73
N TYR A 18 -4.60 -6.54 6.79
CA TYR A 18 -4.81 -5.11 6.59
C TYR A 18 -5.36 -4.85 5.19
N THR A 19 -6.28 -3.90 5.09
CA THR A 19 -6.67 -3.32 3.82
C THR A 19 -5.89 -2.04 3.63
N ILE A 20 -5.08 -1.99 2.58
CA ILE A 20 -4.32 -0.80 2.17
C ILE A 20 -5.11 -0.12 1.05
N GLU A 21 -5.36 1.17 1.23
CA GLU A 21 -5.99 2.03 0.22
C GLU A 21 -4.96 3.04 -0.28
N ALA A 22 -4.74 3.07 -1.60
CA ALA A 22 -3.92 4.04 -2.28
C ALA A 22 -4.81 4.91 -3.17
N TRP A 23 -4.75 6.23 -3.00
CA TRP A 23 -5.56 7.18 -3.76
C TRP A 23 -4.71 8.13 -4.58
N HIS A 24 -5.16 8.42 -5.79
CA HIS A 24 -4.62 9.41 -6.69
C HIS A 24 -5.74 10.31 -7.23
N GLU A 25 -5.59 11.64 -7.11
CA GLU A 25 -6.63 12.63 -7.45
C GLU A 25 -7.24 12.41 -8.85
N ALA A 26 -6.40 12.19 -9.86
CA ALA A 26 -6.85 12.01 -11.24
C ALA A 26 -7.35 10.59 -11.58
N TYR A 27 -6.95 9.56 -10.82
CA TYR A 27 -7.11 8.16 -11.20
C TYR A 27 -7.97 7.35 -10.21
N GLY A 28 -8.43 7.98 -9.14
CA GLY A 28 -9.26 7.36 -8.12
C GLY A 28 -8.47 6.50 -7.15
N THR A 29 -9.13 5.49 -6.62
CA THR A 29 -8.65 4.68 -5.50
C THR A 29 -8.32 3.25 -5.96
N GLN A 30 -7.24 2.70 -5.43
CA GLN A 30 -6.86 1.30 -5.54
C GLN A 30 -6.78 0.68 -4.15
N THR A 31 -7.28 -0.55 -3.99
CA THR A 31 -7.31 -1.25 -2.70
C THR A 31 -6.63 -2.61 -2.79
N ALA A 32 -5.81 -2.95 -1.81
CA ALA A 32 -5.18 -4.26 -1.70
C ALA A 32 -5.30 -4.82 -0.28
N THR A 33 -5.48 -6.13 -0.16
CA THR A 33 -5.42 -6.83 1.13
C THR A 33 -4.03 -7.39 1.33
N VAL A 34 -3.40 -7.06 2.46
CA VAL A 34 -2.06 -7.53 2.84
C VAL A 34 -2.15 -8.23 4.19
N THR A 35 -1.74 -9.50 4.23
CA THR A 35 -1.55 -10.23 5.48
C THR A 35 -0.07 -10.16 5.88
N VAL A 36 0.20 -9.66 7.07
CA VAL A 36 1.53 -9.61 7.69
C VAL A 36 1.60 -10.70 8.76
N ALA A 37 2.54 -11.62 8.63
CA ALA A 37 2.80 -12.69 9.57
C ALA A 37 4.16 -12.48 10.28
N GLY A 38 4.14 -12.44 11.61
CA GLY A 38 5.34 -12.29 12.43
C GLY A 38 6.11 -10.99 12.12
N SER A 39 7.39 -11.12 11.78
CA SER A 39 8.33 -10.03 11.49
C SER A 39 8.71 -9.94 10.01
N GLU A 40 7.79 -10.27 9.11
CA GLU A 40 8.00 -10.17 7.66
C GLU A 40 7.73 -8.76 7.11
N THR A 41 8.37 -8.46 5.98
CA THR A 41 8.08 -7.26 5.18
C THR A 41 7.26 -7.69 3.96
N LYS A 42 6.11 -7.04 3.75
CA LYS A 42 5.26 -7.22 2.56
C LYS A 42 5.33 -5.98 1.69
N THR A 43 5.47 -6.19 0.38
CA THR A 43 5.32 -5.14 -0.62
C THR A 43 3.95 -5.30 -1.30
N ALA A 44 3.24 -4.18 -1.46
CA ALA A 44 2.02 -4.11 -2.25
C ALA A 44 2.18 -2.99 -3.27
N ASP A 45 2.17 -3.37 -4.54
CA ASP A 45 2.33 -2.44 -5.66
C ASP A 45 0.96 -1.96 -6.13
N PHE A 46 0.81 -0.65 -6.30
CA PHE A 46 -0.41 -0.03 -6.80
C PHE A 46 -0.11 0.65 -8.13
N SER A 47 -0.82 0.22 -9.17
CA SER A 47 -0.74 0.83 -10.50
C SER A 47 -2.01 1.61 -10.78
N PHE A 48 -1.84 2.89 -11.11
CA PHE A 48 -2.95 3.74 -11.56
C PHE A 48 -2.88 3.83 -13.08
N ALA A 49 -3.77 3.13 -13.78
CA ALA A 49 -3.88 3.27 -15.22
C ALA A 49 -4.56 4.61 -15.53
N GLY A 50 -3.82 5.53 -16.15
CA GLY A 50 -4.42 6.71 -16.75
C GLY A 50 -5.42 6.30 -17.83
N LYS A 51 -6.53 7.02 -17.92
CA LYS A 51 -7.53 6.82 -18.98
C LYS A 51 -6.96 7.11 -20.35
#